data_AF-A0A1H2CMD2-F1
#
_entry.id   AF-A0A1H2CMD2-F1
#
_cell.length_a   1.000
_cell.length_b   1.000
_cell.length_c   1.000
_cell.angle_alpha   90.00
_cell.angle_beta   90.00
_cell.angle_gamma   90.00
#
_symmetry.space_group_name_H-M   'P 1'
#
loop_
_entity.id
_entity.type
_entity.pdbx_description
1 polymer ?
#
loop_
_entity_poly.entity_id
_entity_poly.type
_entity_poly.pdbx_seq_one_letter_code
_entity_poly.pdbx_strand_id
1 'polypeptide(L)'
;MVDLSDLPSERPMPHVHMLVRQQRIEQYAAGPTRRRWAVRNAVRYAMVVAGASALLIGGTAAAYVAFKPATVPVADETRCYTKASLEGGKDFFGTTVSQAWSADGTRDAASAVEACSAVWRQGLLRLGSKQVGGPDTGTDHPIPPLVACTLDNGVAAVFPGDEQTCARLGLPRLAE
;
A
#
# COMPACT_ATOMS: atom_id res chain seq x y z
N MET A 1 -5.99 45.50 51.71
CA MET A 1 -6.85 44.56 52.46
C MET A 1 -8.26 45.09 52.32
N VAL A 2 -9.12 44.43 51.53
CA VAL A 2 -10.51 44.86 51.36
C VAL A 2 -11.29 44.26 52.52
N ASP A 3 -11.92 45.13 53.30
CA ASP A 3 -12.70 44.79 54.49
C ASP A 3 -14.01 44.10 54.04
N LEU A 4 -14.21 42.85 54.46
CA LEU A 4 -15.36 42.02 54.07
C LEU A 4 -16.66 42.44 54.77
N SER A 5 -16.62 43.48 55.60
CA SER A 5 -17.75 43.94 56.43
C SER A 5 -18.73 44.86 55.70
N ASP A 6 -18.44 45.24 54.45
CA ASP A 6 -19.22 46.19 53.66
C ASP A 6 -20.12 45.53 52.59
N LEU A 7 -20.47 44.26 52.78
CA LEU A 7 -21.40 43.56 51.90
C LEU A 7 -22.85 43.91 52.29
N PRO A 8 -23.67 44.42 51.36
CA PRO A 8 -25.07 44.72 51.65
C PRO A 8 -25.84 43.44 52.01
N SER A 9 -26.61 43.51 53.09
CA SER A 9 -27.49 42.43 53.55
C SER A 9 -28.37 41.90 52.41
N GLU A 10 -28.34 40.58 52.18
CA GLU A 10 -29.17 39.92 51.19
C GLU A 10 -30.64 40.18 51.49
N ARG A 11 -31.32 40.90 50.60
CA ARG A 11 -32.78 41.05 50.69
C ARG A 11 -33.42 39.71 50.35
N PRO A 12 -34.34 39.19 51.19
CA PRO A 12 -35.04 37.94 50.90
C PRO A 12 -35.82 38.10 49.59
N MET A 13 -35.43 37.34 48.58
CA MET A 13 -36.06 37.36 47.26
C MET A 13 -37.38 36.57 47.34
N PRO A 14 -38.55 37.17 47.02
CA PRO A 14 -39.82 36.48 47.09
C PRO A 14 -39.86 35.28 46.13
N HIS A 15 -40.34 34.12 46.60
CA HIS A 15 -40.36 32.86 45.84
C HIS A 15 -40.99 32.95 44.45
N VAL A 16 -41.95 33.87 44.25
CA VAL A 16 -42.61 34.11 42.96
C VAL A 16 -41.62 34.57 41.88
N HIS A 17 -40.57 35.31 42.25
CA HIS A 17 -39.56 35.77 41.30
C HIS A 17 -38.61 34.66 40.85
N MET A 18 -38.42 33.60 41.64
CA MET A 18 -37.55 32.48 41.25
C MET A 18 -38.14 31.70 40.08
N LEU A 19 -39.45 31.47 40.08
CA LEU A 19 -40.14 30.73 39.01
C LEU A 19 -40.14 31.51 37.69
N VAL A 20 -40.39 32.81 37.74
CA VAL A 20 -40.33 33.68 36.55
C VAL A 20 -38.91 33.78 35.99
N ARG A 21 -37.89 33.73 36.85
CA ARG A 21 -36.48 33.76 36.44
C ARG A 21 -36.06 32.45 35.76
N GLN A 22 -36.52 31.30 36.27
CA GLN A 22 -36.25 30.00 35.65
C GLN A 22 -36.85 29.88 34.25
N GLN A 23 -38.12 30.29 34.07
CA GLN A 23 -38.76 30.28 32.75
C GLN A 23 -38.00 31.13 31.72
N ARG A 24 -37.45 32.27 32.15
CA ARG A 24 -36.67 33.14 31.26
C ARG A 24 -35.34 32.51 30.85
N ILE A 25 -34.68 31.76 31.75
CA ILE A 25 -33.44 31.05 31.44
C ILE A 25 -33.68 29.91 30.45
N GLU A 26 -34.79 29.19 30.58
CA GLU A 26 -35.18 28.14 29.62
C GLU A 26 -35.44 28.68 28.22
N GLN A 27 -36.04 29.88 28.11
CA GLN A 27 -36.27 30.53 26.81
C GLN A 27 -34.95 30.92 26.10
N TYR A 28 -33.90 31.28 26.84
CA TYR A 28 -32.58 31.56 26.25
C TYR A 28 -31.75 30.30 25.98
N ALA A 29 -31.93 29.24 26.78
CA ALA A 29 -31.26 27.95 26.58
C ALA A 29 -31.81 27.18 25.37
N ALA A 30 -33.09 27.38 25.03
CA ALA A 30 -33.75 26.77 23.88
C ALA A 30 -33.55 27.52 22.53
N GLY A 31 -32.50 28.35 22.43
CA GLY A 31 -32.16 29.05 21.18
C GLY A 31 -31.68 28.07 20.09
N PRO A 32 -32.29 28.04 18.88
CA PRO A 32 -31.95 27.12 17.80
C PRO A 32 -30.58 27.38 17.14
N THR A 33 -29.82 28.36 17.63
CA THR A 33 -28.61 28.90 16.99
C THR A 33 -27.33 28.14 17.33
N ARG A 34 -27.23 27.45 18.48
CA ARG A 34 -26.07 26.60 18.79
C ARG A 34 -26.04 25.30 17.98
N ARG A 35 -27.21 24.76 17.64
CA ARG A 35 -27.32 23.49 16.91
C ARG A 35 -26.82 23.61 15.48
N ARG A 36 -27.12 24.72 14.79
CA ARG A 36 -26.70 24.93 13.39
C ARG A 36 -25.19 25.14 13.23
N TRP A 37 -24.54 25.77 14.22
CA TRP A 37 -23.08 26.01 14.19
C TRP A 37 -22.27 24.75 14.53
N ALA A 38 -22.75 23.95 15.49
CA ALA A 38 -22.15 22.66 15.83
C ALA A 38 -22.26 21.64 14.67
N VAL A 39 -23.41 21.59 13.99
CA VAL A 39 -23.61 20.69 12.83
C VAL A 39 -22.70 21.08 11.66
N ARG A 40 -22.50 22.37 11.40
CA ARG A 40 -21.66 22.82 10.28
C ARG A 40 -20.18 22.48 10.47
N ASN A 41 -19.67 22.53 11.70
CA ASN A 41 -18.31 22.09 12.02
C ASN A 41 -18.22 20.55 12.09
N ALA A 42 -19.24 19.85 12.59
CA ALA A 42 -19.29 18.39 12.59
C ALA A 42 -19.31 17.80 11.17
N VAL A 43 -19.99 18.42 10.20
CA VAL A 43 -19.97 18.00 8.78
C VAL A 43 -18.58 18.18 8.15
N ARG A 44 -17.84 19.24 8.51
CA ARG A 44 -16.46 19.43 8.05
C ARG A 44 -15.51 18.37 8.62
N TYR A 45 -15.64 18.02 9.90
CA TYR A 45 -14.87 16.91 10.49
C TYR A 45 -15.31 15.54 9.95
N ALA A 46 -16.60 15.36 9.64
CA ALA A 46 -17.10 14.15 9.03
C ALA A 46 -16.56 13.95 7.59
N MET A 47 -16.29 15.01 6.82
CA MET A 47 -15.60 14.86 5.52
C MET A 47 -14.13 14.45 5.65
N VAL A 48 -13.45 14.77 6.75
CA VAL A 48 -12.06 14.34 7.00
C VAL A 48 -12.01 12.90 7.53
N VAL A 49 -13.02 12.47 8.28
CA VAL A 49 -13.10 11.10 8.84
C VAL A 49 -13.79 10.09 7.89
N ALA A 50 -14.67 10.55 7.00
CA ALA A 50 -15.26 9.71 5.94
C ALA A 50 -14.28 9.34 4.82
N GLY A 51 -13.04 9.85 4.84
CA GLY A 51 -11.94 9.31 4.03
C GLY A 51 -11.36 7.99 4.56
N ALA A 52 -11.70 7.56 5.79
CA ALA A 52 -11.00 6.49 6.48
C ALA A 52 -11.82 5.23 6.81
N SER A 53 -13.08 5.11 6.37
CA SER A 53 -13.98 4.01 6.81
C SER A 53 -14.78 3.31 5.71
N ALA A 54 -14.24 3.27 4.48
CA ALA A 54 -14.84 2.53 3.36
C ALA A 54 -13.91 1.44 2.78
N LEU A 55 -13.21 0.68 3.63
CA LEU A 55 -12.39 -0.45 3.15
C LEU A 55 -12.53 -1.71 4.04
N LEU A 56 -13.76 -2.08 4.44
CA LEU A 56 -13.95 -3.32 5.20
C LEU A 56 -15.12 -4.22 4.75
N ILE A 57 -15.63 -4.08 3.53
CA ILE A 57 -16.56 -5.09 2.99
C ILE A 57 -16.35 -5.30 1.49
N GLY A 58 -15.77 -6.44 1.13
CA GLY A 58 -16.02 -7.11 -0.15
C GLY A 58 -15.22 -6.63 -1.37
N GLY A 59 -14.18 -7.40 -1.69
CA GLY A 59 -13.71 -7.68 -3.06
C GLY A 59 -13.73 -6.55 -4.10
N THR A 60 -12.60 -5.87 -4.25
CA THR A 60 -11.88 -5.72 -5.53
C THR A 60 -10.45 -5.32 -5.17
N ALA A 61 -9.46 -6.06 -5.68
CA ALA A 61 -8.06 -5.67 -5.60
C ALA A 61 -7.86 -4.43 -6.48
N ALA A 62 -8.17 -3.25 -5.94
CA ALA A 62 -7.94 -1.99 -6.62
C ALA A 62 -6.44 -1.68 -6.57
N ALA A 63 -5.81 -1.84 -7.72
CA ALA A 63 -4.41 -1.58 -8.00
C ALA A 63 -3.99 -0.21 -7.48
N TYR A 64 -3.22 -0.21 -6.39
CA TYR A 64 -2.42 0.94 -5.98
C TYR A 64 -0.94 0.54 -5.86
N VAL A 65 -0.45 -0.23 -6.83
CA VAL A 65 0.96 -0.19 -7.20
C VAL A 65 1.08 0.87 -8.30
N ALA A 66 0.80 2.12 -7.92
CA ALA A 66 1.19 3.26 -8.72
C ALA A 66 2.71 3.16 -8.87
N PHE A 67 3.15 2.91 -10.10
CA PHE A 67 4.52 2.91 -10.61
C PHE A 67 5.47 3.74 -9.75
N LYS A 68 5.98 3.13 -8.69
CA LYS A 68 7.19 3.58 -8.03
C LYS A 68 8.27 2.68 -8.60
N PRO A 69 9.20 3.19 -9.43
CA PRO A 69 10.43 2.46 -9.67
C PRO A 69 11.02 2.24 -8.27
N ALA A 70 10.99 1.00 -7.80
CA ALA A 70 11.41 0.66 -6.46
C ALA A 70 12.92 0.93 -6.41
N THR A 71 13.31 2.10 -5.91
CA THR A 71 14.71 2.44 -5.59
C THR A 71 15.09 1.73 -4.31
N VAL A 72 15.03 0.40 -4.35
CA VAL A 72 15.45 -0.49 -3.27
C VAL A 72 16.87 -0.93 -3.61
N PRO A 73 17.80 -1.05 -2.65
CA PRO A 73 19.12 -1.63 -2.93
C PRO A 73 18.94 -3.00 -3.56
N VAL A 74 19.10 -3.05 -4.87
CA VAL A 74 18.92 -4.25 -5.69
C VAL A 74 20.04 -5.20 -5.25
N ALA A 75 19.67 -6.32 -4.64
CA ALA A 75 20.64 -7.37 -4.33
C ALA A 75 21.37 -7.75 -5.62
N ASP A 76 22.62 -8.20 -5.52
CA ASP A 76 23.47 -8.59 -6.68
C ASP A 76 22.96 -9.87 -7.40
N GLU A 77 21.69 -10.19 -7.24
CA GLU A 77 21.04 -11.43 -7.61
C GLU A 77 19.73 -11.17 -8.36
N THR A 78 19.46 -11.98 -9.36
CA THR A 78 18.18 -12.04 -10.08
C THR A 78 17.60 -13.43 -9.95
N ARG A 79 16.32 -13.52 -9.59
CA ARG A 79 15.58 -14.78 -9.50
C ARG A 79 14.87 -15.07 -10.82
N CYS A 80 15.28 -16.14 -11.50
CA CYS A 80 14.66 -16.61 -12.73
C CYS A 80 13.63 -17.70 -12.40
N TYR A 81 12.35 -17.40 -12.60
CA TYR A 81 11.27 -18.33 -12.30
C TYR A 81 10.91 -19.21 -13.50
N THR A 82 10.44 -20.42 -13.23
CA THR A 82 9.87 -21.34 -14.22
C THR A 82 8.34 -21.28 -14.29
N LYS A 83 7.70 -20.57 -13.36
CA LYS A 83 6.26 -20.29 -13.35
C LYS A 83 5.98 -18.89 -12.81
N ALA A 84 4.92 -18.25 -13.28
CA ALA A 84 4.42 -17.00 -12.72
C ALA A 84 3.72 -17.23 -11.37
N SER A 85 4.49 -17.45 -10.30
CA SER A 85 3.96 -17.58 -8.94
C SER A 85 5.04 -17.35 -7.89
N LEU A 86 4.64 -16.79 -6.75
CA LEU A 86 5.48 -16.53 -5.58
C LEU A 86 5.52 -17.69 -4.57
N GLU A 87 4.83 -18.79 -4.85
CA GLU A 87 4.86 -19.99 -4.03
C GLU A 87 6.29 -20.53 -3.83
N GLY A 88 6.54 -21.07 -2.64
CA GLY A 88 7.80 -21.73 -2.28
C GLY A 88 8.79 -20.82 -1.56
N GLY A 89 8.62 -19.50 -1.58
CA GLY A 89 9.46 -18.58 -0.81
C GLY A 89 10.95 -18.70 -1.18
N LYS A 90 11.74 -19.32 -0.29
CA LYS A 90 13.17 -19.63 -0.54
C LYS A 90 13.37 -20.80 -1.52
N ASP A 91 12.42 -21.73 -1.58
CA ASP A 91 12.41 -22.90 -2.45
C ASP A 91 11.46 -22.66 -3.65
N PHE A 92 11.60 -21.47 -4.25
CA PHE A 92 10.77 -21.06 -5.37
C PHE A 92 11.04 -21.91 -6.61
N PHE A 93 10.12 -21.86 -7.56
CA PHE A 93 10.23 -22.60 -8.81
C PHE A 93 11.17 -21.86 -9.77
N GLY A 94 12.45 -22.18 -9.71
CA GLY A 94 13.45 -21.49 -10.50
C GLY A 94 14.87 -21.59 -9.96
N THR A 95 15.71 -20.65 -10.40
CA THR A 95 17.08 -20.50 -9.90
C THR A 95 17.40 -19.03 -9.67
N THR A 96 18.36 -18.78 -8.80
CA THR A 96 18.99 -17.47 -8.67
C THR A 96 20.22 -17.41 -9.56
N VAL A 97 20.41 -16.30 -10.25
CA VAL A 97 21.65 -15.97 -10.96
C VAL A 97 22.21 -14.67 -10.42
N SER A 98 23.52 -14.50 -10.48
CA SER A 98 24.13 -13.19 -10.27
C SER A 98 23.60 -12.23 -11.34
N GLN A 99 23.17 -11.05 -10.92
CA GLN A 99 22.63 -10.06 -11.86
C GLN A 99 23.77 -9.53 -12.75
N ALA A 100 23.58 -9.64 -14.07
CA ALA A 100 24.44 -8.96 -15.03
C ALA A 100 24.07 -7.47 -15.06
N TRP A 101 25.08 -6.60 -15.06
CA TRP A 101 24.87 -5.17 -15.24
C TRP A 101 24.58 -4.86 -16.71
N SER A 102 23.75 -3.84 -16.96
CA SER A 102 23.65 -3.19 -18.26
C SER A 102 25.00 -2.58 -18.65
N ALA A 103 25.16 -2.27 -19.94
CA ALA A 103 26.43 -1.73 -20.48
C ALA A 103 26.87 -0.41 -19.81
N ASP A 104 25.92 0.34 -19.24
CA ASP A 104 26.12 1.58 -18.50
C ASP A 104 26.28 1.37 -16.97
N GLY A 105 26.33 0.11 -16.52
CA GLY A 105 26.42 -0.23 -15.11
C GLY A 105 25.11 -0.09 -14.35
N THR A 106 23.98 0.12 -15.04
CA THR A 106 22.66 0.14 -14.42
C THR A 106 22.06 -1.27 -14.32
N ARG A 107 20.99 -1.38 -13.53
CA ARG A 107 20.24 -2.62 -13.31
C ARG A 107 18.82 -2.38 -13.77
N ASP A 108 18.59 -2.68 -15.03
CA ASP A 108 17.31 -2.48 -15.68
C ASP A 108 16.57 -3.82 -15.88
N ALA A 109 15.33 -3.73 -16.32
CA ALA A 109 14.53 -4.87 -16.71
C ALA A 109 15.18 -5.71 -17.83
N ALA A 110 15.87 -5.07 -18.78
CA ALA A 110 16.41 -5.71 -19.96
C ALA A 110 17.57 -6.66 -19.61
N SER A 111 18.52 -6.21 -18.81
CA SER A 111 19.66 -6.99 -18.32
C SER A 111 19.23 -8.18 -17.45
N ALA A 112 18.21 -7.98 -16.59
CA ALA A 112 17.63 -9.07 -15.81
C ALA A 112 16.96 -10.13 -16.71
N VAL A 113 16.19 -9.69 -17.70
CA VAL A 113 15.55 -10.58 -18.69
C VAL A 113 16.60 -11.31 -19.53
N GLU A 114 17.66 -10.63 -19.97
CA GLU A 114 18.75 -11.23 -20.74
C GLU A 114 19.47 -12.33 -19.95
N ALA A 115 19.80 -12.05 -18.67
CA ALA A 115 20.43 -13.02 -17.79
C ALA A 115 19.58 -14.29 -17.65
N CYS A 116 18.28 -14.15 -17.39
CA CYS A 116 17.38 -15.30 -17.29
C CYS A 116 17.18 -16.00 -18.64
N SER A 117 17.13 -15.25 -19.74
CA SER A 117 17.05 -15.82 -21.10
C SER A 117 18.26 -16.69 -21.43
N ALA A 118 19.46 -16.34 -20.94
CA ALA A 118 20.65 -17.18 -21.10
C ALA A 118 20.50 -18.52 -20.37
N VAL A 119 19.97 -18.53 -19.15
CA VAL A 119 19.72 -19.75 -18.38
C VAL A 119 18.67 -20.65 -19.05
N TRP A 120 17.61 -20.04 -19.60
CA TRP A 120 16.61 -20.77 -20.39
C TRP A 120 17.22 -21.41 -21.64
N ARG A 121 18.04 -20.67 -22.39
CA ARG A 121 18.73 -21.19 -23.59
C ARG A 121 19.67 -22.34 -23.30
N GLN A 122 20.22 -22.42 -22.09
CA GLN A 122 21.08 -23.53 -21.65
C GLN A 122 20.27 -24.77 -21.22
N GLY A 123 18.94 -24.72 -21.23
CA GLY A 123 18.08 -25.83 -20.82
C GLY A 123 18.02 -26.06 -19.31
N LEU A 124 18.65 -25.17 -18.53
CA LEU A 124 18.68 -25.23 -17.07
C LEU A 124 17.31 -24.93 -16.46
N LEU A 125 16.46 -24.15 -17.16
CA LEU A 125 15.08 -23.87 -16.75
C LEU A 125 14.09 -24.56 -17.68
N ARG A 126 13.02 -25.10 -17.08
CA ARG A 126 11.90 -25.75 -17.77
C ARG A 126 10.60 -25.30 -17.12
N LEU A 127 9.60 -24.96 -17.93
CA LEU A 127 8.32 -24.44 -17.44
C LEU A 127 7.72 -25.35 -16.35
N GLY A 128 7.33 -24.76 -15.22
CA GLY A 128 6.76 -25.45 -14.07
C GLY A 128 7.72 -26.31 -13.25
N SER A 129 8.98 -26.51 -13.67
CA SER A 129 9.94 -27.31 -12.91
C SER A 129 10.46 -26.56 -11.69
N LYS A 130 10.51 -27.22 -10.53
CA LYS A 130 11.23 -26.71 -9.37
C LYS A 130 12.75 -26.87 -9.49
N GLN A 131 13.18 -27.88 -10.23
CA GLN A 131 14.57 -28.27 -10.29
C GLN A 131 15.24 -27.62 -11.49
N VAL A 132 16.44 -27.09 -11.26
CA VAL A 132 17.37 -26.74 -12.33
C VAL A 132 17.74 -28.02 -13.06
N GLY A 133 17.48 -28.07 -14.36
CA GLY A 133 17.90 -29.17 -15.21
C GLY A 133 19.42 -29.24 -15.34
N GLY A 134 19.95 -30.38 -15.78
CA GLY A 134 21.31 -30.42 -16.32
C GLY A 134 21.35 -29.74 -17.69
N PRO A 135 22.51 -29.19 -18.13
CA PRO A 135 22.66 -28.75 -19.50
C PRO A 135 22.38 -29.94 -20.43
N ASP A 136 21.36 -29.79 -21.27
CA ASP A 136 20.98 -30.80 -22.24
C ASP A 136 21.79 -30.59 -23.54
N THR A 137 22.04 -31.64 -24.30
CA THR A 137 22.75 -31.53 -25.60
C THR A 137 21.82 -31.09 -26.74
N GLY A 138 20.54 -30.86 -26.42
CA GLY A 138 19.56 -30.30 -27.35
C GLY A 138 19.89 -28.86 -27.72
N THR A 139 19.85 -28.55 -29.01
CA THR A 139 20.22 -27.24 -29.54
C THR A 139 19.13 -26.17 -29.45
N ASP A 140 17.89 -26.54 -29.06
CA ASP A 140 16.76 -25.60 -28.95
C ASP A 140 16.03 -25.77 -27.62
N HIS A 141 16.31 -24.87 -26.69
CA HIS A 141 15.52 -24.70 -25.47
C HIS A 141 14.63 -23.47 -25.63
N PRO A 142 13.30 -23.64 -25.75
CA PRO A 142 12.39 -22.54 -25.99
C PRO A 142 12.38 -21.60 -24.78
N ILE A 143 12.62 -20.32 -25.05
CA ILE A 143 12.52 -19.26 -24.06
C ILE A 143 11.06 -18.77 -24.08
N PRO A 144 10.31 -18.86 -22.97
CA PRO A 144 9.00 -18.24 -22.91
C PRO A 144 9.14 -16.72 -22.96
N PRO A 145 8.08 -15.97 -23.31
CA PRO A 145 8.03 -14.54 -23.03
C PRO A 145 8.35 -14.28 -21.56
N LEU A 146 9.28 -13.36 -21.29
CA LEU A 146 9.76 -13.05 -19.94
C LEU A 146 9.43 -11.61 -19.57
N VAL A 147 9.17 -11.40 -18.29
CA VAL A 147 8.95 -10.07 -17.72
C VAL A 147 9.67 -9.93 -16.38
N ALA A 148 10.32 -8.78 -16.17
CA ALA A 148 10.99 -8.45 -14.93
C ALA A 148 10.07 -7.67 -13.98
N CYS A 149 9.98 -8.16 -12.76
CA CYS A 149 9.30 -7.55 -11.62
C CYS A 149 10.31 -7.30 -10.49
N THR A 150 9.96 -6.44 -9.54
CA THR A 150 10.74 -6.27 -8.31
C THR A 150 10.00 -6.94 -7.16
N LEU A 151 10.69 -7.82 -6.42
CA LEU A 151 10.16 -8.41 -5.19
C LEU A 151 10.14 -7.36 -4.07
N ASP A 152 9.35 -7.61 -3.02
CA ASP A 152 9.26 -6.71 -1.85
C ASP A 152 10.61 -6.45 -1.16
N ASN A 153 11.56 -7.38 -1.30
CA ASN A 153 12.92 -7.27 -0.77
C ASN A 153 13.91 -6.58 -1.73
N GLY A 154 13.44 -6.02 -2.85
CA GLY A 154 14.27 -5.32 -3.83
C GLY A 154 14.99 -6.21 -4.84
N VAL A 155 14.85 -7.52 -4.74
CA VAL A 155 15.46 -8.47 -5.68
C VAL A 155 14.71 -8.44 -7.01
N ALA A 156 15.45 -8.41 -8.12
CA ALA A 156 14.88 -8.56 -9.45
C ALA A 156 14.36 -10.00 -9.62
N ALA A 157 13.12 -10.14 -10.07
CA ALA A 157 12.48 -11.42 -10.33
C ALA A 157 11.93 -11.45 -11.75
N VAL A 158 12.35 -12.43 -12.53
CA VAL A 158 11.92 -12.61 -13.92
C VAL A 158 10.99 -13.80 -14.00
N PHE A 159 9.79 -13.57 -14.53
CA PHE A 159 8.74 -14.58 -14.65
C PHE A 159 8.41 -14.86 -16.11
N PRO A 160 8.00 -16.10 -16.44
CA PRO A 160 7.38 -16.37 -17.72
C PRO A 160 5.98 -15.75 -17.78
N GLY A 161 5.68 -15.04 -18.86
CA GLY A 161 4.38 -14.43 -19.11
C GLY A 161 4.46 -13.11 -19.88
N ASP A 162 3.34 -12.39 -19.87
CA ASP A 162 3.19 -11.09 -20.51
C ASP A 162 3.44 -9.93 -19.52
N GLU A 163 3.33 -8.70 -20.02
CA GLU A 163 3.47 -7.46 -19.26
C GLU A 163 2.54 -7.36 -18.02
N GLN A 164 1.41 -8.06 -18.03
CA GLN A 164 0.43 -8.05 -16.94
C GLN A 164 0.81 -9.02 -15.82
N THR A 165 1.85 -9.85 -16.00
CA THR A 165 2.24 -10.86 -15.01
C THR A 165 2.65 -10.24 -13.68
N CYS A 166 3.45 -9.16 -13.68
CA CYS A 166 3.83 -8.50 -12.43
C CYS A 166 2.58 -8.01 -11.68
N ALA A 167 1.63 -7.39 -12.39
CA ALA A 167 0.39 -6.91 -11.81
C ALA A 167 -0.47 -8.04 -11.23
N ARG A 168 -0.59 -9.17 -11.95
CA ARG A 168 -1.28 -10.38 -11.45
C ARG A 168 -0.62 -10.97 -10.21
N LEU A 169 0.70 -10.86 -10.09
CA LEU A 169 1.47 -11.28 -8.92
C LEU A 169 1.49 -10.24 -7.79
N GLY A 170 0.88 -9.07 -7.99
CA GLY A 170 0.91 -7.97 -7.02
C GLY A 170 2.28 -7.30 -6.88
N LEU A 171 3.16 -7.48 -7.86
CA LEU A 171 4.52 -6.94 -7.85
C LEU A 171 4.64 -5.68 -8.73
N PRO A 172 5.47 -4.70 -8.35
CA PRO A 172 5.89 -3.63 -9.24
C PRO A 172 6.73 -4.17 -10.41
N ARG A 173 6.65 -3.50 -11.56
CA ARG A 173 7.55 -3.75 -12.69
C ARG A 173 8.95 -3.24 -12.34
N LEU A 174 9.97 -3.96 -12.76
CA LEU A 174 11.34 -3.46 -12.67
C LEU A 174 11.50 -2.26 -13.63
N ALA A 175 12.28 -1.25 -13.23
CA ALA A 175 12.50 -0.08 -14.07
C ALA A 175 13.25 -0.47 -15.36
N GLU A 176 12.87 0.15 -16.46
CA GLU A 176 13.57 0.07 -17.75
C GLU A 176 14.75 1.05 -17.79
#